data_AF-A0A3S3NPB1-F1
#
_entry.id   AF-A0A3S3NPB1-F1
#
_cell.length_a   1.000
_cell.length_b   1.000
_cell.length_c   1.000
_cell.angle_alpha   90.00
_cell.angle_beta   90.00
_cell.angle_gamma   90.00
#
_symmetry.space_group_name_H-M   'P 1'
#
loop_
_entity.id
_entity.type
_entity.pdbx_description
1 polymer ?
#
loop_
_entity_poly.entity_id
_entity_poly.type
_entity_poly.pdbx_seq_one_letter_code
_entity_poly.pdbx_strand_id
1 'polypeptide(L)'
;MTAEPRGYCLIINNEDFRECGFQNRNGTNVDAIRLREVFKQLKFSTILCDNLRSYQILSEKDEGVQEEMSKNEKKYAQELQFKDMMVAYSTTDGYVSYLNEKYGSWFVDALCTVLCKHAADSDLKEIMRL
;
A
#
# COMPACT_ATOMS: atom_id res chain seq x y z
N MET A 1 11.32 -1.98 16.55
CA MET A 1 10.07 -1.21 16.29
C MET A 1 9.08 -1.45 17.43
N THR A 2 8.99 -0.52 18.41
CA THR A 2 8.21 -0.67 19.65
C THR A 2 7.05 0.33 19.81
N ALA A 3 6.85 1.23 18.86
CA ALA A 3 5.78 2.23 18.90
C ALA A 3 4.38 1.60 18.81
N GLU A 4 3.38 2.30 19.38
CA GLU A 4 1.96 1.93 19.33
C GLU A 4 1.11 3.19 19.04
N PRO A 5 0.54 3.34 17.83
CA PRO A 5 0.64 2.39 16.71
C PRO A 5 2.07 2.28 16.15
N ARG A 6 2.40 1.15 15.53
CA ARG A 6 3.70 0.94 14.86
C ARG A 6 3.91 1.92 13.69
N GLY A 7 2.80 2.37 13.11
CA GLY A 7 2.72 3.33 12.02
C GLY A 7 1.30 3.33 11.44
N TYR A 8 1.12 4.04 10.33
CA TYR A 8 -0.13 4.05 9.57
C TYR A 8 -0.01 3.20 8.31
N CYS A 9 -1.09 2.53 7.93
CA CYS A 9 -1.21 1.76 6.70
C CYS A 9 -2.44 2.27 5.95
N LEU A 10 -2.21 3.04 4.88
CA LEU A 10 -3.25 3.52 3.97
C LEU A 10 -3.41 2.51 2.82
N ILE A 11 -4.60 1.94 2.70
CA ILE A 11 -4.97 1.02 1.62
C ILE A 11 -5.99 1.74 0.74
N ILE A 12 -5.59 2.04 -0.49
CA ILE A 12 -6.47 2.60 -1.52
C ILE A 12 -6.90 1.45 -2.42
N ASN A 13 -8.18 1.13 -2.37
CA ASN A 13 -8.75 -0.01 -3.08
C ASN A 13 -9.74 0.48 -4.14
N ASN A 14 -9.29 0.50 -5.40
CA ASN A 14 -10.13 0.91 -6.52
C ASN A 14 -10.58 -0.33 -7.30
N GLU A 15 -11.90 -0.58 -7.26
CA GLU A 15 -12.61 -1.67 -7.94
C GLU A 15 -13.43 -1.16 -9.13
N ASP A 16 -14.17 -0.07 -8.92
CA ASP A 16 -15.14 0.45 -9.88
C ASP A 16 -14.52 1.51 -10.79
N PHE A 17 -14.49 1.22 -12.09
CA PHE A 17 -13.99 2.14 -13.12
C PHE A 17 -15.02 2.40 -14.22
N ARG A 18 -16.30 2.08 -13.98
CA ARG A 18 -17.37 2.21 -14.99
C ARG A 18 -17.49 3.63 -15.52
N GLU A 19 -17.33 4.65 -14.67
CA GLU A 19 -17.39 6.07 -15.07
C GLU A 19 -16.25 6.49 -16.02
N CYS A 20 -15.17 5.71 -16.08
CA CYS A 20 -13.98 6.02 -16.88
C CYS A 20 -13.83 5.10 -18.10
N GLY A 21 -14.80 4.22 -18.38
CA GLY A 21 -14.78 3.32 -19.54
C GLY A 21 -13.81 2.13 -19.41
N PHE A 22 -13.30 1.85 -18.20
CA PHE A 22 -12.49 0.65 -17.94
C PHE A 22 -13.31 -0.46 -17.30
N GLN A 23 -12.80 -1.69 -17.37
CA GLN A 23 -13.39 -2.83 -16.68
C GLN A 23 -13.19 -2.72 -15.16
N ASN A 24 -14.15 -3.24 -14.40
CA ASN A 24 -14.04 -3.33 -12.94
C ASN A 24 -12.99 -4.38 -12.53
N ARG A 25 -12.34 -4.12 -11.40
CA ARG A 25 -11.31 -4.99 -10.82
C ARG A 25 -11.91 -5.95 -9.78
N ASN A 26 -12.89 -6.74 -10.20
CA ASN A 26 -13.60 -7.67 -9.32
C ASN A 26 -12.61 -8.58 -8.57
N GLY A 27 -12.75 -8.64 -7.24
CA GLY A 27 -11.86 -9.42 -6.36
C GLY A 27 -10.76 -8.62 -5.68
N THR A 28 -10.57 -7.34 -6.02
CA THR A 28 -9.63 -6.45 -5.32
C THR A 28 -9.97 -6.29 -3.83
N ASN A 29 -11.25 -6.44 -3.46
CA ASN A 29 -11.70 -6.41 -2.07
C ASN A 29 -11.12 -7.54 -1.22
N VAL A 30 -10.86 -8.72 -1.82
CA VAL A 30 -10.21 -9.84 -1.14
C VAL A 30 -8.80 -9.46 -0.71
N ASP A 31 -8.05 -8.80 -1.61
CA ASP A 31 -6.71 -8.31 -1.34
C ASP A 31 -6.70 -7.20 -0.29
N ALA A 32 -7.61 -6.24 -0.40
CA ALA A 32 -7.73 -5.12 0.53
C ALA A 32 -8.00 -5.59 1.97
N ILE A 33 -8.91 -6.56 2.14
CA ILE A 33 -9.20 -7.17 3.44
C ILE A 33 -7.99 -7.92 3.98
N ARG A 34 -7.33 -8.73 3.14
CA ARG A 34 -6.14 -9.51 3.53
C ARG A 34 -5.02 -8.60 4.02
N LEU A 35 -4.70 -7.54 3.26
CA LEU A 35 -3.71 -6.54 3.65
C LEU A 35 -4.07 -5.88 4.98
N ARG A 36 -5.32 -5.43 5.13
CA ARG A 36 -5.80 -4.79 6.36
C ARG A 36 -5.58 -5.68 7.58
N GLU A 37 -5.93 -6.95 7.50
CA GLU A 37 -5.80 -7.87 8.64
C GLU A 37 -4.34 -8.16 8.98
N VAL A 38 -3.47 -8.36 8.00
CA VAL A 38 -2.03 -8.54 8.24
C VAL A 38 -1.41 -7.28 8.88
N PHE A 39 -1.68 -6.09 8.35
CA PHE A 39 -1.09 -4.86 8.90
C PHE A 39 -1.64 -4.51 10.29
N LYS A 40 -2.90 -4.84 10.61
CA LYS A 40 -3.42 -4.77 11.98
C LYS A 40 -2.68 -5.71 12.93
N GLN A 41 -2.42 -6.96 12.53
CA GLN A 41 -1.63 -7.91 13.34
C GLN A 41 -0.21 -7.39 13.59
N LEU A 42 0.36 -6.68 12.62
CA LEU A 42 1.64 -5.98 12.75
C LEU A 42 1.55 -4.67 13.56
N LYS A 43 0.40 -4.37 14.17
CA LYS A 43 0.12 -3.21 15.02
C LYS A 43 0.13 -1.86 14.30
N PHE A 44 -0.20 -1.83 13.00
CA PHE A 44 -0.44 -0.59 12.26
C PHE A 44 -1.88 -0.11 12.45
N SER A 45 -2.07 1.20 12.44
CA SER A 45 -3.40 1.80 12.27
C SER A 45 -3.76 1.77 10.78
N THR A 46 -4.77 1.00 10.41
CA THR A 46 -5.16 0.79 9.01
C THR A 46 -6.31 1.69 8.59
N ILE A 47 -6.16 2.41 7.49
CA ILE A 47 -7.20 3.19 6.82
C ILE A 47 -7.46 2.53 5.47
N LEU A 48 -8.73 2.18 5.20
CA LEU A 48 -9.15 1.56 3.94
C LEU A 48 -10.11 2.52 3.23
N CYS A 49 -9.74 2.94 2.02
CA CYS A 49 -10.53 3.84 1.20
C CYS A 49 -10.88 3.16 -0.12
N ASP A 50 -12.18 3.05 -0.40
CA ASP A 50 -12.68 2.39 -1.60
C ASP A 50 -13.06 3.40 -2.68
N ASN A 51 -12.65 3.14 -3.92
CA ASN A 51 -13.04 3.87 -5.14
C ASN A 51 -12.84 5.40 -5.08
N LEU A 52 -11.69 5.83 -4.54
CA LEU A 52 -11.32 7.25 -4.53
C LEU A 52 -10.98 7.74 -5.94
N ARG A 53 -11.49 8.92 -6.29
CA ARG A 53 -11.05 9.67 -7.47
C ARG A 53 -9.63 10.20 -7.27
N SER A 54 -8.92 10.49 -8.36
CA SER A 54 -7.54 10.95 -8.31
C SER A 54 -7.33 12.16 -7.40
N TYR A 55 -8.21 13.16 -7.45
CA TYR A 55 -8.12 14.34 -6.58
C TYR A 55 -8.33 14.01 -5.09
N GLN A 56 -9.13 12.98 -4.78
CA GLN A 56 -9.37 12.53 -3.41
C GLN A 56 -8.17 11.77 -2.86
N ILE A 57 -7.49 10.98 -3.70
CA ILE A 57 -6.24 10.29 -3.32
C ILE A 57 -5.15 11.31 -2.97
N LEU A 58 -5.10 12.44 -3.68
CA LEU A 58 -4.13 13.50 -3.40
C LEU A 58 -4.42 14.19 -2.07
N SER A 59 -5.70 14.50 -1.77
CA SER A 59 -6.06 15.11 -0.48
C SER A 59 -5.85 14.16 0.70
N GLU A 60 -6.07 12.85 0.52
CA GLU A 60 -5.85 11.85 1.57
C GLU A 60 -4.37 11.74 1.99
N LYS A 61 -3.43 12.10 1.09
CA LYS A 61 -2.00 12.16 1.41
C LYS A 61 -1.64 13.35 2.30
N ASP A 62 -2.41 14.43 2.23
CA ASP A 62 -2.10 15.71 2.88
C ASP A 62 -2.68 15.80 4.30
N GLU A 63 -3.80 15.14 4.60
CA GLU A 63 -4.37 15.14 5.96
C GLU A 63 -3.50 14.39 7.00
N GLY A 64 -2.59 13.52 6.54
CA GLY A 64 -1.65 12.78 7.40
C GLY A 64 -0.34 13.50 7.71
N VAL A 65 -0.01 14.61 7.04
CA VAL A 65 1.27 15.32 7.19
C VAL A 65 1.04 16.83 7.10
N GLN A 66 0.75 17.47 8.23
CA GLN A 66 0.72 18.93 8.31
C GLN A 66 2.02 19.48 8.90
N GLU A 67 2.97 19.85 8.05
CA GLU A 67 3.97 20.87 8.38
C GLU A 67 4.26 21.75 7.15
N GLU A 68 4.07 23.07 7.29
CA GLU A 68 4.43 24.04 6.27
C GLU A 68 5.95 24.28 6.28
N MET A 69 6.68 23.73 5.31
CA MET A 69 8.13 23.93 5.15
C MET A 69 8.46 25.02 4.12
N SER A 70 9.59 25.73 4.30
CA SER A 70 10.04 26.79 3.38
C SER A 70 10.47 26.25 2.01
N LYS A 71 10.52 27.12 0.98
CA LYS A 71 10.86 26.72 -0.40
C LYS A 71 12.22 26.03 -0.55
N ASN A 72 13.23 26.39 0.24
CA ASN A 72 14.54 25.73 0.23
C ASN A 72 14.50 24.39 0.97
N GLU A 73 13.76 24.31 2.07
CA GLU A 73 13.55 23.06 2.79
C GLU A 73 12.75 22.06 1.95
N LYS A 74 11.80 22.52 1.12
CA LYS A 74 11.09 21.67 0.14
C LYS A 74 12.04 21.02 -0.86
N LYS A 75 13.07 21.74 -1.36
CA LYS A 75 14.05 21.19 -2.31
C LYS A 75 14.93 20.11 -1.68
N TYR A 76 15.48 20.38 -0.48
CA TYR A 76 16.28 19.40 0.25
C TYR A 76 15.43 18.22 0.76
N ALA A 77 14.19 18.49 1.19
CA ALA A 77 13.21 17.46 1.52
C ALA A 77 12.88 16.59 0.31
N GLN A 78 12.87 17.13 -0.91
CA GLN A 78 12.65 16.35 -2.14
C GLN A 78 13.78 15.36 -2.44
N GLU A 79 15.03 15.74 -2.15
CA GLU A 79 16.19 14.85 -2.29
C GLU A 79 16.31 13.86 -1.12
N LEU A 80 15.94 14.26 0.10
CA LEU A 80 15.80 13.36 1.26
C LEU A 80 14.55 12.45 1.18
N GLN A 81 13.55 12.80 0.37
CA GLN A 81 12.20 12.21 0.39
C GLN A 81 12.16 10.73 0.03
N PHE A 82 13.19 10.23 -0.66
CA PHE A 82 13.28 8.83 -1.06
C PHE A 82 14.27 8.04 -0.22
N LYS A 83 15.01 8.69 0.69
CA LYS A 83 15.85 7.97 1.65
C LYS A 83 14.91 7.23 2.61
N ASP A 84 15.14 5.92 2.75
CA ASP A 84 14.30 5.00 3.54
C ASP A 84 12.89 4.72 2.95
N MET A 85 12.66 5.05 1.68
CA MET A 85 11.46 4.61 0.93
C MET A 85 11.72 3.28 0.21
N MET A 86 10.76 2.36 0.30
CA MET A 86 10.75 1.13 -0.49
C MET A 86 9.47 1.07 -1.32
N VAL A 87 9.60 0.78 -2.62
CA VAL A 87 8.47 0.61 -3.54
C VAL A 87 8.52 -0.78 -4.14
N ALA A 88 7.43 -1.52 -3.98
CA ALA A 88 7.26 -2.86 -4.54
C ALA A 88 6.11 -2.84 -5.55
N TYR A 89 6.36 -3.38 -6.74
CA TYR A 89 5.37 -3.51 -7.81
C TYR A 89 5.06 -4.99 -8.06
N SER A 90 3.78 -5.31 -8.25
CA SER A 90 3.32 -6.67 -8.59
C SER A 90 3.52 -7.04 -10.06
N THR A 91 3.85 -6.07 -10.89
CA THR A 91 4.08 -6.21 -12.33
C THR A 91 5.35 -5.49 -12.71
N THR A 92 6.09 -6.09 -13.64
CA THR A 92 7.19 -5.42 -14.35
C THR A 92 6.70 -4.96 -15.71
N ASP A 93 7.40 -4.01 -16.31
CA ASP A 93 7.06 -3.51 -17.64
C ASP A 93 6.90 -4.66 -18.66
N GLY A 94 5.82 -4.62 -19.43
CA GLY A 94 5.43 -5.68 -20.36
C GLY A 94 4.67 -6.89 -19.78
N TYR A 95 4.40 -6.96 -18.48
CA TYR A 95 3.66 -8.06 -17.85
C TYR A 95 2.36 -7.58 -17.18
N VAL A 96 1.40 -8.50 -17.02
CA VAL A 96 0.11 -8.24 -16.38
C VAL A 96 0.00 -9.00 -15.05
N SER A 97 -0.68 -8.41 -14.07
CA SER A 97 -1.04 -9.10 -12.82
C SER A 97 -2.37 -9.82 -13.00
N TYR A 98 -2.40 -11.11 -12.68
CA TYR A 98 -3.63 -11.87 -12.68
C TYR A 98 -4.41 -11.62 -11.38
N LEU A 99 -5.68 -11.22 -11.53
CA LEU A 99 -6.60 -11.04 -10.41
C LEU A 99 -7.63 -12.15 -10.45
N ASN A 100 -7.79 -12.87 -9.34
CA ASN A 100 -8.86 -13.83 -9.17
C ASN A 100 -9.99 -13.23 -8.32
N GLU A 101 -11.21 -13.24 -8.82
CA GLU A 101 -12.37 -12.67 -8.14
C GLU A 101 -12.61 -13.27 -6.74
N LYS A 102 -12.31 -14.57 -6.57
CA LYS A 102 -12.56 -15.31 -5.34
C LYS A 102 -11.38 -15.31 -4.37
N TYR A 103 -10.14 -15.33 -4.88
CA TYR A 103 -8.95 -15.53 -4.05
C TYR A 103 -8.05 -14.29 -3.94
N GLY A 104 -8.34 -13.24 -4.72
CA GLY A 104 -7.50 -12.05 -4.84
C GLY A 104 -6.33 -12.26 -5.80
N SER A 105 -5.33 -11.39 -5.73
CA SER A 105 -4.11 -11.50 -6.54
C SER A 105 -3.08 -12.40 -5.86
N TRP A 106 -2.31 -13.13 -6.68
CA TRP A 106 -1.22 -13.97 -6.19
C TRP A 106 -0.14 -13.15 -5.48
N PHE A 107 0.12 -11.92 -5.96
CA PHE A 107 1.10 -11.04 -5.35
C PHE A 107 0.73 -10.68 -3.91
N VAL A 108 -0.51 -10.24 -3.67
CA VAL A 108 -0.94 -9.85 -2.32
C VAL A 108 -1.03 -11.06 -1.40
N ASP A 109 -1.53 -12.20 -1.90
CA ASP A 109 -1.59 -13.43 -1.12
C ASP A 109 -0.19 -13.92 -0.68
N ALA A 110 0.77 -13.94 -1.61
CA ALA A 110 2.16 -14.29 -1.33
C ALA A 110 2.79 -13.30 -0.34
N LEU A 111 2.65 -12.00 -0.59
CA LEU A 111 3.18 -10.94 0.28
C LEU A 111 2.66 -11.08 1.71
N CYS A 112 1.33 -11.20 1.88
CA CYS A 112 0.71 -11.38 3.19
C CYS A 112 1.19 -12.68 3.87
N THR A 113 1.32 -13.77 3.12
CA THR A 113 1.80 -15.04 3.64
C THR A 113 3.23 -14.94 4.17
N VAL A 114 4.14 -14.32 3.41
CA VAL A 114 5.54 -14.15 3.83
C VAL A 114 5.62 -13.19 5.02
N LEU A 115 4.88 -12.08 5.01
CA LEU A 115 4.81 -11.14 6.14
C LEU A 115 4.33 -11.83 7.43
N CYS A 116 3.24 -12.61 7.37
CA CYS A 116 2.74 -13.33 8.54
C CYS A 116 3.75 -14.34 9.10
N LYS A 117 4.57 -14.95 8.25
CA LYS A 117 5.56 -15.96 8.65
C LYS A 117 6.85 -15.35 9.17
N HIS A 118 7.31 -14.26 8.57
CA HIS A 118 8.69 -13.78 8.71
C HIS A 118 8.83 -12.35 9.26
N ALA A 119 7.74 -11.62 9.52
CA ALA A 119 7.83 -10.24 10.00
C ALA A 119 8.43 -10.10 11.42
N ALA A 120 8.54 -11.18 12.18
CA ALA A 120 9.10 -11.18 13.53
C ALA A 120 10.61 -11.48 13.58
N ASP A 121 11.14 -12.18 12.57
CA ASP A 121 12.49 -12.77 12.59
C ASP A 121 13.39 -12.34 11.42
N SER A 122 12.83 -11.73 10.37
CA SER A 122 13.56 -11.37 9.15
C SER A 122 13.46 -9.88 8.84
N ASP A 123 14.49 -9.32 8.19
CA ASP A 123 14.44 -7.93 7.70
C ASP A 123 13.50 -7.81 6.49
N LEU A 124 12.88 -6.64 6.32
CA LEU A 124 11.92 -6.40 5.24
C LEU A 124 12.54 -6.63 3.84
N LYS A 125 13.83 -6.33 3.65
CA LYS A 125 14.51 -6.57 2.37
C LYS A 125 14.69 -8.06 2.06
N GLU A 126 14.81 -8.89 3.10
CA GLU A 126 14.88 -10.34 2.94
C GLU A 126 13.49 -10.92 2.67
N ILE A 127 12.48 -10.46 3.41
CA ILE A 127 11.06 -10.82 3.19
C ILE A 127 10.66 -10.57 1.74
N MET A 128 11.06 -9.44 1.14
CA MET A 128 10.69 -9.10 -0.25
C MET A 128 11.42 -9.92 -1.32
N ARG A 129 12.36 -10.79 -0.94
CA ARG A 129 13.08 -11.70 -1.86
C ARG A 129 12.57 -13.14 -1.82
N LEU A 130 11.73 -13.48 -0.84
CA LEU A 130 11.13 -14.81 -0.64
C LEU A 130 9.89 -15.00 -1.52
#